data_AF-A0A815U4W0-F1
#
_entry.id   AF-A0A815U4W0-F1
#
_cell.length_a   1.000
_cell.length_b   1.000
_cell.length_c   1.000
_cell.angle_alpha   90.00
_cell.angle_beta   90.00
_cell.angle_gamma   90.00
#
_symmetry.space_group_name_H-M   'P 1'
#
loop_
_entity.id
_entity.type
_entity.pdbx_description
1 polymer ?
#
loop_
_entity_poly.entity_id
_entity_poly.type
_entity_poly.pdbx_seq_one_letter_code
_entity_poly.pdbx_strand_id
1 'polypeptide(L)'
;MVYLSSCGDKLAGDLSIEKSFLSLEVLWRNSVVCYHHTTVDTQNLIRKSHYDFIAAGFPFEIIDGDNFHFQQQFLTEILNEFHSRRILVISIIGPQNSDKSTLLSYMFGTLFGVREGRCTRGIYGSLVKINKLNQMIQNIFKKNLHDENADIDYIMLIDIEGLLSIEKGDKEYDRRLVLFCLAISHLVIVNMMGDINETLKDMLTLCADSLKQIGVNTTNQPIVHFVLNQKADPNIENHMEAIKKIIGDLKENKLAEVIDISLRTFHTL
;
A
#
# COMPACT_ATOMS: atom_id res chain seq x y z
N MET A 1 10.26 13.76 15.83
CA MET A 1 10.19 14.02 17.28
C MET A 1 9.14 15.09 17.48
N VAL A 2 7.96 14.73 17.98
CA VAL A 2 6.85 15.69 18.19
C VAL A 2 6.68 15.84 19.70
N TYR A 3 6.91 17.04 20.22
CA TYR A 3 6.64 17.38 21.61
C TYR A 3 5.22 17.95 21.69
N LEU A 4 4.34 17.28 22.42
CA LEU A 4 3.04 17.82 22.80
C LEU A 4 2.96 17.80 24.33
N SER A 5 3.05 18.97 24.97
CA SER A 5 2.56 19.14 26.33
C SER A 5 1.05 19.28 26.24
N SER A 6 0.30 18.27 26.67
CA SER A 6 -1.15 18.40 26.81
C SER A 6 -1.44 19.39 27.95
N CYS A 7 -2.44 20.26 27.77
CA CYS A 7 -2.97 21.16 28.80
C CYS A 7 -3.68 20.39 29.94
N GLY A 8 -2.97 19.48 30.61
CA GLY A 8 -3.45 18.69 31.76
C GLY A 8 -2.80 19.08 33.09
N ASP A 9 -1.88 20.05 33.10
CA ASP A 9 -0.95 20.32 34.21
C ASP A 9 -1.59 20.76 35.53
N LYS A 10 -2.91 20.98 35.59
CA LYS A 10 -3.61 21.39 36.83
C LYS A 10 -4.30 20.25 37.58
N LEU A 11 -4.38 19.03 37.03
CA LEU A 11 -5.06 17.90 37.69
C LEU A 11 -4.14 16.72 38.03
N ALA A 12 -2.90 16.70 37.55
CA ALA A 12 -1.94 15.64 37.83
C ALA A 12 -0.96 16.09 38.92
N GLY A 13 -1.35 15.93 40.20
CA GLY A 13 -0.39 15.97 41.30
C GLY A 13 0.64 14.85 41.14
N ASP A 14 1.93 15.20 41.21
CA ASP A 14 3.11 14.33 41.32
C ASP A 14 3.07 12.98 40.58
N LEU A 15 2.52 12.94 39.37
CA LEU A 15 2.75 11.84 38.46
C LEU A 15 4.12 12.06 37.82
N SER A 16 5.10 11.25 38.20
CA SER A 16 6.34 11.11 37.44
C SER A 16 5.98 10.82 35.99
N ILE A 17 6.12 11.81 35.12
CA ILE A 17 5.89 11.63 33.68
C ILE A 17 7.05 10.78 33.19
N GLU A 18 6.87 9.45 33.22
CA GLU A 18 7.65 8.57 32.36
C GLU A 18 7.53 9.13 30.95
N LYS A 19 8.65 9.62 30.40
CA LYS A 19 8.74 10.10 29.03
C LYS A 19 8.54 8.92 28.09
N SER A 20 7.29 8.49 27.94
CA SER A 20 6.88 7.51 26.95
C SER A 20 6.90 8.21 25.60
N PHE A 21 7.72 7.68 24.70
CA PHE A 21 7.79 8.19 23.33
C PHE A 21 6.51 7.76 22.61
N LEU A 22 5.62 8.71 22.33
CA LEU A 22 4.49 8.45 21.46
C LEU A 22 4.99 8.32 20.01
N SER A 23 4.69 7.20 19.36
CA SER A 23 4.97 7.08 17.93
C SER A 23 4.05 8.03 17.15
N LEU A 24 4.52 8.48 15.99
CA LEU A 24 3.74 9.40 15.14
C LEU A 24 2.42 8.75 14.66
N GLU A 25 2.42 7.43 14.49
CA GLU A 25 1.23 6.65 14.20
C GLU A 25 0.21 6.72 15.34
N VAL A 26 0.64 6.49 16.58
CA VAL A 26 -0.28 6.57 17.74
C VAL A 26 -0.81 7.99 17.91
N LEU A 27 0.02 9.01 17.65
CA LEU A 27 -0.44 10.39 17.63
C LEU A 27 -1.57 10.60 16.61
N TRP A 28 -1.38 10.13 15.38
CA TRP A 28 -2.38 10.29 14.33
C TRP A 28 -3.64 9.49 14.62
N ARG A 29 -3.52 8.22 15.03
CA ARG A 29 -4.67 7.39 15.44
C ARG A 29 -5.53 8.09 16.51
N ASN A 30 -4.89 8.61 17.55
CA ASN A 30 -5.61 9.35 18.60
C ASN A 30 -6.23 10.66 18.09
N SER A 31 -5.50 11.41 17.25
CA SER A 31 -6.00 12.66 16.67
C SER A 31 -7.23 12.43 15.79
N VAL A 32 -7.25 11.35 15.02
CA VAL A 32 -8.36 10.95 14.14
C VAL A 32 -9.57 10.54 14.97
N VAL A 33 -9.38 9.75 16.03
CA VAL A 33 -10.48 9.33 16.93
C VAL A 33 -11.16 10.52 17.59
N CYS A 34 -10.38 11.53 17.99
CA CYS A 34 -10.91 12.75 18.61
C CYS A 34 -11.47 13.76 17.59
N TYR A 35 -11.29 13.55 16.28
CA TYR A 35 -11.62 14.53 15.24
C TYR A 35 -13.08 15.01 15.31
N HIS A 36 -14.05 14.10 15.44
CA HIS A 36 -15.46 14.46 15.52
C HIS A 36 -15.91 14.96 16.91
N HIS A 37 -15.03 14.92 17.92
CA HIS A 37 -15.33 15.26 19.31
C HIS A 37 -14.60 16.52 19.80
N THR A 38 -14.10 17.34 18.88
CA THR A 38 -13.34 18.56 19.19
C THR A 38 -13.92 19.80 18.49
N THR A 39 -13.35 20.98 18.76
CA THR A 39 -13.79 22.25 18.18
C THR A 39 -13.48 22.31 16.68
N VAL A 40 -14.26 23.12 15.93
CA VAL A 40 -14.05 23.34 14.49
C VAL A 40 -12.63 23.84 14.18
N ASP A 41 -12.08 24.72 15.01
CA ASP A 41 -10.69 25.20 14.86
C ASP A 41 -9.67 24.06 15.00
N THR A 42 -9.90 23.15 15.95
CA THR A 42 -9.03 21.99 16.16
C THR A 42 -9.18 20.97 15.02
N GLN A 43 -10.39 20.74 14.52
CA GLN A 43 -10.64 19.91 13.33
C GLN A 43 -9.86 20.46 12.13
N ASN A 44 -9.97 21.76 11.86
CA ASN A 44 -9.24 22.40 10.78
C ASN A 44 -7.72 22.26 10.93
N LEU A 45 -7.20 22.40 12.15
CA LEU A 45 -5.79 22.21 12.43
C LEU A 45 -5.34 20.76 12.18
N ILE A 46 -6.09 19.77 12.66
CA ILE A 46 -5.80 18.34 12.46
C ILE A 46 -5.83 18.02 10.96
N ARG A 47 -6.89 18.44 10.26
CA ARG A 47 -7.06 18.22 8.82
C ARG A 47 -5.90 18.81 8.01
N LYS A 48 -5.53 20.07 8.28
CA LYS A 48 -4.41 20.74 7.61
C LYS A 48 -3.08 20.05 7.92
N SER A 49 -2.83 19.72 9.18
CA SER A 49 -1.58 19.07 9.59
C SER A 49 -1.44 17.67 8.99
N HIS A 50 -2.54 16.92 8.90
CA HIS A 50 -2.56 15.60 8.28
C HIS A 50 -2.44 15.68 6.75
N TYR A 51 -3.02 16.70 6.12
CA TYR A 51 -2.79 16.99 4.70
C TYR A 51 -1.31 17.26 4.44
N ASP A 52 -0.67 18.16 5.20
CA ASP A 52 0.75 18.50 5.05
C ASP A 52 1.63 17.25 5.28
N PHE A 53 1.26 16.40 6.22
CA PHE A 53 1.91 15.13 6.49
C PHE A 53 1.84 14.16 5.29
N ILE A 54 0.65 13.96 4.70
CA ILE A 54 0.48 13.14 3.49
C ILE A 54 1.21 13.77 2.30
N ALA A 55 1.08 15.08 2.10
CA ALA A 55 1.69 15.80 0.98
C ALA A 55 3.23 15.77 1.02
N ALA A 56 3.81 15.63 2.21
CA ALA A 56 5.25 15.43 2.42
C ALA A 56 5.70 13.97 2.18
N GLY A 57 4.79 13.06 1.86
CA GLY A 57 5.09 11.66 1.54
C GLY A 57 5.26 10.74 2.74
N PHE A 58 4.89 11.19 3.94
CA PHE A 58 4.91 10.30 5.10
C PHE A 58 3.83 9.22 5.01
N PRO A 59 4.10 8.00 5.49
CA PRO A 59 3.12 6.94 5.48
C PRO A 59 1.97 7.24 6.45
N PHE A 60 0.74 6.99 6.00
CA PHE A 60 -0.48 7.15 6.78
C PHE A 60 -1.32 5.87 6.71
N GLU A 61 -2.10 5.62 7.76
CA GLU A 61 -2.96 4.44 7.84
C GLU A 61 -4.27 4.67 7.08
N ILE A 62 -4.62 3.70 6.23
CA ILE A 62 -5.89 3.65 5.50
C ILE A 62 -6.85 2.72 6.23
N ILE A 63 -6.42 1.47 6.48
CA ILE A 63 -7.20 0.49 7.24
C ILE A 63 -6.36 0.05 8.44
N ASP A 64 -6.93 0.15 9.64
CA ASP A 64 -6.31 -0.38 10.86
C ASP A 64 -6.42 -1.90 10.89
N GLY A 65 -5.28 -2.60 10.94
CA GLY A 65 -5.25 -4.07 10.98
C GLY A 65 -5.64 -4.71 12.31
N ASP A 66 -5.76 -3.94 13.40
CA ASP A 66 -6.18 -4.49 14.69
C ASP A 66 -7.71 -4.64 14.76
N ASN A 67 -8.47 -3.70 14.17
CA ASN A 67 -9.93 -3.69 14.19
C ASN A 67 -10.61 -3.76 12.81
N PHE A 68 -9.82 -3.84 11.73
CA PHE A 68 -10.27 -3.68 10.34
C PHE A 68 -11.13 -2.41 10.14
N HIS A 69 -10.75 -1.33 10.83
CA HIS A 69 -11.52 -0.09 10.85
C HIS A 69 -11.02 0.87 9.77
N PHE A 70 -11.93 1.35 8.93
CA PHE A 70 -11.66 2.35 7.89
C PHE A 70 -12.21 3.71 8.33
N GLN A 71 -11.32 4.68 8.52
CA GLN A 71 -11.67 6.05 8.91
C GLN A 71 -12.17 6.87 7.71
N GLN A 72 -13.25 6.39 7.07
CA GLN A 72 -13.70 6.84 5.76
C GLN A 72 -13.95 8.35 5.70
N GLN A 73 -14.69 8.92 6.67
CA GLN A 73 -15.07 10.33 6.64
C GLN A 73 -13.83 11.24 6.68
N PHE A 74 -12.95 11.02 7.66
CA PHE A 74 -11.72 11.78 7.83
C PHE A 74 -10.79 11.69 6.61
N LEU A 75 -10.55 10.47 6.11
CA LEU A 75 -9.69 10.27 4.95
C LEU A 75 -10.30 10.85 3.68
N THR A 76 -11.62 10.78 3.51
CA THR A 76 -12.31 11.41 2.37
C THR A 76 -12.09 12.92 2.37
N GLU A 77 -12.27 13.59 3.52
CA GLU A 77 -12.06 15.03 3.63
C GLU A 77 -10.63 15.46 3.25
N ILE A 78 -9.62 14.68 3.63
CA ILE A 78 -8.22 14.99 3.33
C ILE A 78 -7.85 14.63 1.89
N LEU A 79 -8.20 13.43 1.44
CA LEU A 79 -7.86 12.96 0.09
C LEU A 79 -8.59 13.76 -1.00
N ASN A 80 -9.75 14.34 -0.69
CA ASN A 80 -10.46 15.22 -1.60
C ASN A 80 -9.68 16.53 -1.90
N GLU A 81 -8.71 16.93 -1.07
CA GLU A 81 -7.79 18.04 -1.39
C GLU A 81 -6.87 17.69 -2.58
N PHE A 82 -6.74 16.40 -2.94
CA PHE A 82 -5.99 15.92 -4.10
C PHE A 82 -6.88 15.53 -5.29
N HIS A 83 -8.19 15.80 -5.26
CA HIS A 83 -9.14 15.36 -6.30
C HIS A 83 -8.80 15.82 -7.73
N SER A 84 -8.13 16.98 -7.86
CA SER A 84 -7.72 17.55 -9.15
C SER A 84 -6.40 17.00 -9.66
N ARG A 85 -5.73 16.15 -8.88
CA ARG A 85 -4.41 15.58 -9.19
C ARG A 85 -4.56 14.24 -9.90
N ARG A 86 -3.71 13.99 -10.89
CA ARG A 86 -3.57 12.66 -11.49
C ARG A 86 -2.68 11.82 -10.57
N ILE A 87 -3.28 10.81 -9.93
CA ILE A 87 -2.60 9.94 -8.97
C ILE A 87 -2.50 8.54 -9.55
N LEU A 88 -1.28 8.03 -9.67
CA LEU A 88 -1.02 6.63 -9.96
C LEU A 88 -1.02 5.83 -8.66
N VAL A 89 -1.81 4.77 -8.58
CA VAL A 89 -1.87 3.89 -7.40
C VAL A 89 -1.08 2.61 -7.66
N ILE A 90 -0.06 2.35 -6.84
CA ILE A 90 0.75 1.13 -6.87
C ILE A 90 0.62 0.42 -5.52
N SER A 91 0.11 -0.80 -5.50
CA SER A 91 0.09 -1.64 -4.30
C SER A 91 1.15 -2.72 -4.34
N ILE A 92 1.64 -3.14 -3.18
CA ILE A 92 2.45 -4.35 -3.04
C ILE A 92 1.73 -5.39 -2.18
N ILE A 93 1.70 -6.63 -2.62
CA ILE A 93 1.14 -7.76 -1.88
C ILE A 93 2.16 -8.89 -1.81
N GLY A 94 2.02 -9.78 -0.84
CA GLY A 94 2.92 -10.92 -0.71
C GLY A 94 3.00 -11.46 0.72
N PRO A 95 3.66 -12.62 0.90
CA PRO A 95 3.76 -13.29 2.19
C PRO A 95 4.32 -12.37 3.29
N GLN A 96 4.02 -12.68 4.55
CA GLN A 96 4.68 -12.05 5.68
C GLN A 96 6.20 -12.21 5.60
N ASN A 97 6.93 -11.18 6.03
CA ASN A 97 8.40 -11.14 6.01
C ASN A 97 9.04 -11.25 4.61
N SER A 98 8.32 -10.92 3.54
CA SER A 98 8.86 -10.91 2.17
C SER A 98 9.64 -9.65 1.77
N ASP A 99 9.92 -8.73 2.69
CA ASP A 99 10.56 -7.43 2.43
C ASP A 99 9.75 -6.44 1.56
N LYS A 100 8.41 -6.52 1.58
CA LYS A 100 7.52 -5.65 0.79
C LYS A 100 7.79 -4.16 1.00
N SER A 101 7.71 -3.70 2.25
CA SER A 101 7.92 -2.30 2.61
C SER A 101 9.33 -1.84 2.28
N THR A 102 10.33 -2.72 2.43
CA THR A 102 11.72 -2.47 2.04
C THR A 102 11.85 -2.29 0.53
N LEU A 103 11.21 -3.14 -0.27
CA LEU A 103 11.21 -3.03 -1.73
C LEU A 103 10.56 -1.72 -2.19
N LEU A 104 9.38 -1.37 -1.65
CA LEU A 104 8.74 -0.09 -1.99
C LEU A 104 9.58 1.12 -1.58
N SER A 105 10.12 1.10 -0.35
CA SER A 105 10.99 2.17 0.15
C SER A 105 12.23 2.35 -0.73
N TYR A 106 12.84 1.25 -1.18
CA TYR A 106 13.99 1.29 -2.08
C TYR A 106 13.62 1.81 -3.48
N MET A 107 12.50 1.35 -4.04
CA MET A 107 12.06 1.72 -5.40
C MET A 107 11.65 3.20 -5.51
N PHE A 108 11.07 3.77 -4.46
CA PHE A 108 10.45 5.10 -4.51
C PHE A 108 11.01 6.10 -3.50
N GLY A 109 12.03 5.72 -2.72
CA GLY A 109 12.66 6.58 -1.72
C GLY A 109 11.72 6.96 -0.57
N THR A 110 10.75 6.09 -0.25
CA THR A 110 9.77 6.36 0.81
C THR A 110 10.24 5.91 2.18
N LEU A 111 9.58 6.43 3.20
CA LEU A 111 9.86 6.14 4.61
C LEU A 111 8.85 5.14 5.17
N PHE A 112 8.46 4.09 4.41
CA PHE A 112 7.78 2.96 5.03
C PHE A 112 8.81 2.31 5.96
N GLY A 113 8.77 2.72 7.24
CA GLY A 113 9.81 2.40 8.19
C GLY A 113 10.06 0.90 8.22
N VAL A 114 11.32 0.50 8.09
CA VAL A 114 11.76 -0.87 8.36
C VAL A 114 11.60 -1.06 9.86
N ARG A 115 10.40 -1.47 10.29
CA ARG A 115 10.13 -1.73 11.69
C ARG A 115 10.67 -3.10 12.02
N GLU A 116 11.83 -3.14 12.66
CA GLU A 116 12.29 -4.33 13.37
C GLU A 116 11.20 -4.74 14.38
N GLY A 117 10.64 -5.94 14.21
CA GLY A 117 9.83 -6.61 15.23
C GLY A 117 8.30 -6.40 15.18
N ARG A 118 7.74 -5.58 14.29
CA ARG A 118 6.28 -5.53 14.05
C ARG A 118 5.99 -5.33 12.56
N CYS A 119 5.52 -6.38 11.90
CA CYS A 119 5.01 -6.32 10.52
C CYS A 119 3.95 -5.23 10.38
N THR A 120 3.82 -4.64 9.18
CA THR A 120 2.68 -3.78 8.80
C THR A 120 1.38 -4.45 9.21
N ARG A 121 0.48 -3.76 9.92
CA ARG A 121 -0.85 -4.26 10.31
C ARG A 121 -1.91 -3.42 9.62
N GLY A 122 -2.69 -4.03 8.74
CA GLY A 122 -3.68 -3.33 7.92
C GLY A 122 -3.11 -2.78 6.62
N ILE A 123 -3.55 -1.58 6.21
CA ILE A 123 -3.20 -0.96 4.92
C ILE A 123 -2.67 0.45 5.15
N TYR A 124 -1.49 0.73 4.61
CA TYR A 124 -0.81 2.02 4.69
C TYR A 124 -0.61 2.63 3.31
N GLY A 125 -0.81 3.94 3.19
CA GLY A 125 -0.55 4.73 2.00
C GLY A 125 0.64 5.66 2.17
N SER A 126 1.36 5.96 1.10
CA SER A 126 2.34 7.06 1.03
C SER A 126 2.22 7.76 -0.32
N LEU A 127 2.13 9.09 -0.30
CA LEU A 127 1.94 9.89 -1.50
C LEU A 127 3.26 10.54 -1.95
N VAL A 128 3.85 10.01 -3.02
CA VAL A 128 5.12 10.48 -3.58
C VAL A 128 4.85 11.50 -4.68
N LYS A 129 5.34 12.73 -4.51
CA LYS A 129 5.23 13.76 -5.55
C LYS A 129 6.21 13.50 -6.68
N ILE A 130 5.70 13.48 -7.91
CA ILE A 130 6.52 13.31 -9.09
C ILE A 130 7.21 14.64 -9.44
N ASN A 131 8.51 14.79 -9.14
CA ASN A 131 9.34 15.90 -9.62
C ASN A 131 9.99 15.56 -10.98
N LYS A 132 10.66 16.54 -11.64
CA LYS A 132 11.26 16.41 -12.99
C LYS A 132 12.21 15.22 -13.20
N LEU A 133 12.75 14.60 -12.15
CA LEU A 133 13.59 13.38 -12.23
C LEU A 133 12.83 12.19 -12.85
N ASN A 134 11.49 12.24 -12.80
CA ASN A 134 10.57 11.22 -13.26
C ASN A 134 10.14 11.35 -14.73
N GLN A 135 10.88 12.09 -15.58
CA GLN A 135 10.57 12.13 -17.02
C GLN A 135 10.43 10.72 -17.62
N MET A 136 11.23 9.75 -17.15
CA MET A 136 11.09 8.35 -17.57
C MET A 136 9.74 7.74 -17.17
N ILE A 137 9.31 7.93 -15.92
CA ILE A 137 8.02 7.44 -15.43
C ILE A 137 6.89 8.12 -16.20
N GLN A 138 6.94 9.45 -16.37
CA GLN A 138 5.98 10.20 -17.18
C GLN A 138 5.91 9.64 -18.61
N ASN A 139 7.06 9.37 -19.24
CA ASN A 139 7.12 8.82 -20.60
C ASN A 139 6.53 7.41 -20.70
N ILE A 140 6.76 6.55 -19.70
CA ILE A 140 6.16 5.21 -19.63
C ILE A 140 4.63 5.33 -19.56
N PHE A 141 4.12 6.23 -18.71
CA PHE A 141 2.68 6.43 -18.57
C PHE A 141 2.04 7.04 -19.80
N LYS A 142 2.64 8.09 -20.39
CA LYS A 142 2.18 8.68 -21.66
C LYS A 142 2.07 7.62 -22.76
N LYS A 143 3.06 6.73 -22.84
CA LYS A 143 3.07 5.64 -23.82
C LYS A 143 1.98 4.60 -23.56
N ASN A 144 1.81 4.17 -22.30
CA ASN A 144 0.81 3.15 -21.95
C ASN A 144 -0.63 3.68 -21.98
N LEU A 145 -0.84 4.96 -21.69
CA LEU A 145 -2.14 5.62 -21.67
C LEU A 145 -2.53 6.23 -23.03
N HIS A 146 -1.62 6.22 -24.01
CA HIS A 146 -1.79 6.89 -25.30
C HIS A 146 -2.24 8.38 -25.18
N ASP A 147 -1.83 9.06 -24.11
CA ASP A 147 -2.16 10.47 -23.84
C ASP A 147 -0.86 11.25 -23.56
N GLU A 148 -0.41 12.04 -24.53
CA GLU A 148 0.83 12.82 -24.45
C GLU A 148 0.77 13.96 -23.41
N ASN A 149 -0.45 14.32 -22.96
CA ASN A 149 -0.71 15.34 -21.94
C ASN A 149 -0.97 14.74 -20.55
N ALA A 150 -0.81 13.42 -20.38
CA ALA A 150 -1.02 12.73 -19.11
C ALA A 150 0.21 12.77 -18.20
N ASP A 151 0.53 13.96 -17.68
CA ASP A 151 1.47 14.07 -16.58
C ASP A 151 0.79 13.60 -15.28
N ILE A 152 1.41 12.64 -14.60
CA ILE A 152 1.01 12.20 -13.26
C ILE A 152 1.59 13.18 -12.24
N ASP A 153 0.76 13.66 -11.33
CA ASP A 153 1.19 14.55 -10.25
C ASP A 153 1.83 13.76 -9.09
N TYR A 154 1.25 12.60 -8.76
CA TYR A 154 1.64 11.80 -7.60
C TYR A 154 1.58 10.30 -7.87
N ILE A 155 2.41 9.54 -7.13
CA ILE A 155 2.29 8.10 -6.98
C ILE A 155 1.80 7.81 -5.55
N MET A 156 0.63 7.21 -5.41
CA MET A 156 0.18 6.62 -4.16
C MET A 156 0.71 5.19 -4.06
N LEU A 157 1.64 4.97 -3.13
CA LEU A 157 2.13 3.65 -2.79
C LEU A 157 1.29 3.07 -1.67
N ILE A 158 0.82 1.84 -1.84
CA ILE A 158 0.03 1.12 -0.85
C ILE A 158 0.85 -0.09 -0.38
N ASP A 159 1.19 -0.10 0.90
CA ASP A 159 1.81 -1.23 1.58
C ASP A 159 0.77 -1.89 2.49
N ILE A 160 0.62 -3.21 2.35
CA ILE A 160 -0.30 -3.99 3.18
C ILE A 160 0.44 -4.91 4.12
N GLU A 161 -0.29 -5.34 5.14
CA GLU A 161 0.09 -6.45 5.98
C GLU A 161 0.51 -7.70 5.17
N GLY A 162 1.49 -8.42 5.72
CA GLY A 162 1.93 -9.68 5.14
C GLY A 162 0.86 -10.76 5.16
N LEU A 163 0.59 -11.32 3.99
CA LEU A 163 -0.38 -12.39 3.80
C LEU A 163 0.16 -13.71 4.33
N LEU A 164 -0.74 -14.67 4.55
CA LEU A 164 -0.43 -16.06 4.89
C LEU A 164 0.39 -16.21 6.18
N SER A 165 0.22 -15.31 7.14
CA SER A 165 0.84 -15.48 8.45
C SER A 165 0.27 -16.72 9.14
N ILE A 166 1.16 -17.58 9.61
CA ILE A 166 0.77 -18.77 10.40
C ILE A 166 0.13 -18.33 11.72
N GLU A 167 0.56 -17.18 12.27
CA GLU A 167 0.13 -16.67 13.57
C GLU A 167 -1.28 -16.05 13.56
N LYS A 168 -1.73 -15.40 12.47
CA LYS A 168 -3.06 -14.78 12.42
C LYS A 168 -4.14 -15.69 11.83
N GLY A 169 -3.79 -16.64 10.95
CA GLY A 169 -4.69 -17.69 10.46
C GLY A 169 -5.98 -17.26 9.73
N ASP A 170 -6.23 -15.96 9.55
CA ASP A 170 -7.47 -15.44 8.98
C ASP A 170 -7.36 -15.23 7.46
N LYS A 171 -7.76 -16.28 6.71
CA LYS A 171 -7.79 -16.25 5.25
C LYS A 171 -8.78 -15.22 4.69
N GLU A 172 -9.85 -14.89 5.41
CA GLU A 172 -10.83 -13.89 4.96
C GLU A 172 -10.26 -12.49 5.08
N TYR A 173 -9.52 -12.20 6.15
CA TYR A 173 -8.78 -10.95 6.29
C TYR A 173 -7.78 -10.75 5.13
N ASP A 174 -6.95 -11.75 4.84
CA ASP A 174 -5.99 -11.70 3.73
C ASP A 174 -6.69 -11.46 2.38
N ARG A 175 -7.81 -12.15 2.12
CA ARG A 175 -8.63 -11.95 0.91
C ARG A 175 -9.13 -10.52 0.79
N ARG A 176 -9.59 -9.92 1.89
CA ARG A 176 -10.07 -8.52 1.88
C ARG A 176 -8.94 -7.54 1.55
N LEU A 177 -7.73 -7.77 2.07
CA LEU A 177 -6.57 -6.93 1.74
C LEU A 177 -6.19 -7.05 0.25
N VAL A 178 -6.16 -8.27 -0.29
CA VAL A 178 -5.87 -8.51 -1.71
C VAL A 178 -6.94 -7.90 -2.61
N LEU A 179 -8.22 -8.13 -2.29
CA LEU A 179 -9.34 -7.56 -3.04
C LEU A 179 -9.30 -6.02 -3.03
N PHE A 180 -9.00 -5.41 -1.89
CA PHE A 180 -8.81 -3.96 -1.79
C PHE A 180 -7.71 -3.48 -2.73
N CYS A 181 -6.52 -4.11 -2.68
CA CYS A 181 -5.40 -3.73 -3.55
C CYS A 181 -5.75 -3.85 -5.03
N LEU A 182 -6.37 -4.95 -5.44
CA LEU A 182 -6.77 -5.16 -6.84
C LEU A 182 -7.85 -4.17 -7.29
N ALA A 183 -8.76 -3.76 -6.40
CA ALA A 183 -9.85 -2.84 -6.75
C ALA A 183 -9.37 -1.40 -7.00
N ILE A 184 -8.38 -0.92 -6.25
CA ILE A 184 -7.97 0.49 -6.27
C ILE A 184 -6.71 0.78 -7.08
N SER A 185 -5.92 -0.24 -7.40
CA SER A 185 -4.59 -0.05 -7.97
C SER A 185 -4.58 0.02 -9.48
N HIS A 186 -3.69 0.83 -10.02
CA HIS A 186 -3.34 0.77 -11.43
C HIS A 186 -2.28 -0.31 -11.67
N LEU A 187 -1.40 -0.52 -10.69
CA LEU A 187 -0.37 -1.56 -10.69
C LEU A 187 -0.34 -2.28 -9.34
N VAL A 188 -0.31 -3.61 -9.35
CA VAL A 188 -0.08 -4.43 -8.16
C VAL A 188 1.20 -5.24 -8.33
N ILE A 189 2.10 -5.09 -7.37
CA ILE A 189 3.35 -5.85 -7.28
C ILE A 189 3.09 -7.05 -6.36
N VAL A 190 3.18 -8.26 -6.90
CA VAL A 190 3.11 -9.50 -6.12
C VAL A 190 4.54 -9.94 -5.79
N ASN A 191 4.97 -9.63 -4.58
CA ASN A 191 6.30 -9.95 -4.10
C ASN A 191 6.32 -11.35 -3.49
N MET A 192 7.15 -12.21 -4.06
CA MET A 192 7.23 -13.63 -3.76
C MET A 192 8.62 -13.97 -3.22
N MET A 193 8.68 -14.85 -2.23
CA MET A 193 9.92 -15.52 -1.82
C MET A 193 9.90 -16.94 -2.39
N GLY A 194 10.71 -17.20 -3.42
CA GLY A 194 10.74 -18.52 -4.07
C GLY A 194 9.60 -18.75 -5.07
N ASP A 195 8.84 -19.84 -4.90
CA ASP A 195 7.79 -20.25 -5.84
C ASP A 195 6.40 -19.76 -5.41
N ILE A 196 5.45 -19.67 -6.37
CA ILE A 196 4.08 -19.34 -6.03
C ILE A 196 3.39 -20.52 -5.33
N ASN A 197 3.06 -20.30 -4.06
CA ASN A 197 2.16 -21.14 -3.27
C ASN A 197 0.75 -21.18 -3.90
N GLU A 198 0.16 -22.36 -4.04
CA GLU A 198 -1.24 -22.56 -4.47
C GLU A 198 -2.23 -21.68 -3.70
N THR A 199 -2.00 -21.48 -2.40
CA THR A 199 -2.86 -20.64 -1.56
C THR A 199 -2.93 -19.18 -2.06
N LEU A 200 -1.81 -18.62 -2.52
CA LEU A 200 -1.80 -17.27 -3.06
C LEU A 200 -2.47 -17.21 -4.44
N LYS A 201 -2.30 -18.26 -5.26
CA LYS A 201 -2.98 -18.37 -6.57
C LYS A 201 -4.50 -18.37 -6.37
N ASP A 202 -5.00 -19.28 -5.53
CA ASP A 202 -6.44 -19.40 -5.26
C ASP A 202 -7.02 -18.09 -4.73
N MET A 203 -6.26 -17.38 -3.88
CA MET A 203 -6.66 -16.09 -3.36
C MET A 203 -6.75 -15.02 -4.46
N LEU A 204 -5.74 -14.94 -5.33
CA LEU A 204 -5.75 -14.00 -6.46
C LEU A 204 -6.88 -14.31 -7.45
N THR A 205 -7.11 -15.59 -7.76
CA THR A 205 -8.21 -16.03 -8.63
C THR A 205 -9.56 -15.61 -8.06
N LEU A 206 -9.79 -15.94 -6.78
CA LEU A 206 -11.05 -15.63 -6.11
C LEU A 206 -11.30 -14.11 -6.05
N CYS A 207 -10.27 -13.32 -5.74
CA CYS A 207 -10.40 -11.86 -5.68
C CYS A 207 -10.65 -11.28 -7.08
N ALA A 208 -9.97 -11.76 -8.12
CA ALA A 208 -10.19 -11.34 -9.50
C ALA A 208 -11.62 -11.64 -9.98
N ASP A 209 -12.16 -12.82 -9.65
CA ASP A 209 -13.54 -13.16 -9.96
C ASP A 209 -14.55 -12.30 -9.18
N SER A 210 -14.23 -12.00 -7.91
CA SER A 210 -15.05 -11.12 -7.07
C SER A 210 -15.10 -9.69 -7.63
N LEU A 211 -14.01 -9.17 -8.19
CA LEU A 211 -13.98 -7.86 -8.84
C LEU A 211 -14.93 -7.78 -10.04
N LYS A 212 -15.04 -8.85 -10.85
CA LYS A 212 -16.02 -8.92 -11.95
C LYS A 212 -17.45 -8.76 -11.45
N GLN A 213 -17.78 -9.37 -10.30
CA GLN A 213 -19.13 -9.36 -9.74
C GLN A 213 -19.51 -8.03 -9.08
N ILE A 214 -18.55 -7.36 -8.44
CA ILE A 214 -18.76 -6.08 -7.76
C ILE A 214 -19.05 -4.95 -8.78
N GLY A 215 -18.93 -5.23 -10.09
CA GLY A 215 -19.26 -4.26 -11.12
C GLY A 215 -18.28 -3.09 -11.11
N VAL A 216 -17.03 -3.33 -10.71
CA VAL A 216 -15.91 -2.39 -10.83
C VAL A 216 -15.51 -2.25 -12.32
N ASN A 217 -16.49 -2.16 -13.21
CA ASN A 217 -16.35 -1.93 -14.64
C ASN A 217 -16.08 -0.44 -14.94
N THR A 218 -15.82 0.37 -13.91
CA THR A 218 -15.51 1.80 -14.00
C THR A 218 -14.05 2.12 -13.67
N THR A 219 -13.25 1.15 -13.21
CA THR A 219 -11.80 1.30 -13.08
C THR A 219 -11.08 0.44 -14.10
N ASN A 220 -9.93 0.92 -14.60
CA ASN A 220 -9.07 0.11 -15.46
C ASN A 220 -8.60 -1.12 -14.66
N GLN A 221 -8.57 -2.27 -15.32
CA GLN A 221 -8.00 -3.50 -14.74
C GLN A 221 -6.57 -3.26 -14.25
N PRO A 222 -6.21 -3.69 -13.02
CA PRO A 222 -4.86 -3.51 -12.52
C PRO A 222 -3.87 -4.32 -13.38
N ILE A 223 -2.74 -3.72 -13.70
CA ILE A 223 -1.58 -4.47 -14.20
C ILE A 223 -0.98 -5.20 -12.99
N VAL A 224 -0.62 -6.47 -13.15
CA VAL A 224 0.01 -7.23 -12.06
C VAL A 224 1.40 -7.68 -12.44
N HIS A 225 2.39 -7.31 -11.63
CA HIS A 225 3.78 -7.71 -11.78
C HIS A 225 4.20 -8.66 -10.67
N PHE A 226 4.65 -9.85 -11.03
CA PHE A 226 5.25 -10.79 -10.10
C PHE A 226 6.74 -10.47 -9.95
N VAL A 227 7.15 -10.20 -8.71
CA VAL A 227 8.55 -9.99 -8.33
C VAL A 227 9.00 -11.20 -7.52
N LEU A 228 9.99 -11.92 -8.04
CA LEU A 228 10.60 -13.06 -7.36
C LEU A 228 11.80 -12.54 -6.57
N ASN A 229 11.61 -12.33 -5.27
CA ASN A 229 12.65 -11.95 -4.34
C ASN A 229 13.30 -13.19 -3.70
N GLN A 230 14.57 -13.10 -3.32
CA GLN A 230 15.30 -14.11 -2.56
C GLN A 230 15.27 -15.55 -3.12
N LYS A 231 15.52 -15.75 -4.42
CA LYS A 231 16.00 -17.08 -4.86
C LYS A 231 17.50 -17.16 -4.60
N ALA A 232 17.89 -18.05 -3.70
CA ALA A 232 19.30 -18.39 -3.44
C ALA A 232 19.97 -19.09 -4.63
N ASP A 233 19.18 -19.48 -5.63
CA ASP A 233 19.65 -20.12 -6.85
C ASP A 233 20.17 -19.05 -7.84
N PRO A 234 21.47 -19.04 -8.18
CA PRO A 234 21.99 -18.14 -9.20
C PRO A 234 21.56 -18.55 -10.63
N ASN A 235 20.90 -19.69 -10.80
CA ASN A 235 20.53 -20.20 -12.12
C ASN A 235 19.30 -19.50 -12.71
N ILE A 236 19.55 -18.69 -13.74
CA ILE A 236 18.54 -17.96 -14.51
C ILE A 236 17.52 -18.92 -15.19
N GLU A 237 17.92 -20.13 -15.59
CA GLU A 237 17.01 -21.09 -16.24
C GLU A 237 15.92 -21.56 -15.27
N ASN A 238 16.28 -21.88 -14.02
CA ASN A 238 15.33 -22.27 -12.99
C ASN A 238 14.37 -21.12 -12.64
N HIS A 239 14.83 -19.88 -12.75
CA HIS A 239 13.97 -18.70 -12.59
C HIS A 239 12.99 -18.58 -13.74
N MET A 240 13.45 -18.75 -14.99
CA MET A 240 12.59 -18.71 -16.17
C MET A 240 11.56 -19.84 -16.17
N GLU A 241 11.92 -21.03 -15.70
CA GLU A 241 11.01 -22.17 -15.62
C GLU A 241 9.93 -21.95 -14.56
N ALA A 242 10.30 -21.45 -13.38
CA ALA A 242 9.35 -21.04 -12.34
C ALA A 242 8.40 -19.95 -12.86
N ILE A 243 8.91 -18.94 -13.55
CA ILE A 243 8.10 -17.88 -14.18
C ILE A 243 7.15 -18.46 -15.23
N LYS A 244 7.61 -19.35 -16.11
CA LYS A 244 6.76 -19.97 -17.13
C LYS A 244 5.64 -20.79 -16.50
N LYS A 245 5.95 -21.54 -15.44
CA LYS A 245 4.96 -22.29 -14.67
C LYS A 245 3.93 -21.37 -14.05
N ILE A 246 4.37 -20.28 -13.41
CA ILE A 246 3.49 -19.24 -12.86
C ILE A 246 2.54 -18.68 -13.93
N ILE A 247 3.06 -18.29 -15.09
CA ILE A 247 2.25 -17.73 -16.17
C ILE A 247 1.28 -18.77 -16.74
N GLY A 248 1.71 -20.03 -16.89
CA GLY A 248 0.87 -21.14 -17.30
C GLY A 248 -0.32 -21.32 -16.35
N ASP A 249 -0.02 -21.49 -15.06
CA ASP A 249 -1.02 -21.69 -14.01
C ASP A 249 -1.99 -20.50 -13.91
N LEU A 250 -1.53 -19.26 -14.08
CA LEU A 250 -2.38 -18.07 -14.05
C LEU A 250 -3.27 -17.95 -15.30
N LYS A 251 -2.79 -18.41 -16.47
CA LYS A 251 -3.59 -18.42 -17.71
C LYS A 251 -4.69 -19.49 -17.68
N GLU A 252 -4.42 -20.65 -17.07
CA GLU A 252 -5.41 -21.73 -16.93
C GLU A 252 -6.59 -21.33 -16.04
N ASN A 253 -6.37 -20.47 -15.05
CA ASN A 253 -7.37 -20.05 -14.06
C ASN A 253 -8.21 -18.81 -14.47
N LYS A 254 -8.28 -18.45 -15.76
CA LYS A 254 -9.01 -17.25 -16.28
C LYS A 254 -8.61 -15.90 -15.68
N LEU A 255 -7.54 -15.85 -14.88
CA LEU A 255 -6.98 -14.64 -14.28
C LEU A 255 -6.51 -13.64 -15.34
N ALA A 256 -6.02 -14.16 -16.47
CA ALA A 256 -5.60 -13.36 -17.63
C ALA A 256 -6.75 -12.58 -18.31
N GLU A 257 -8.02 -12.85 -17.97
CA GLU A 257 -9.17 -12.07 -18.44
C GLU A 257 -9.41 -10.79 -17.61
N VAL A 258 -8.83 -10.73 -16.40
CA VAL A 258 -9.02 -9.64 -15.41
C VAL A 258 -7.77 -8.82 -15.21
N ILE A 259 -6.61 -9.45 -15.45
CA ILE A 259 -5.31 -8.93 -15.09
C ILE A 259 -4.40 -9.06 -16.31
N ASP A 260 -3.81 -7.95 -16.74
CA ASP A 260 -2.77 -7.99 -17.75
C ASP A 260 -1.48 -8.56 -17.14
N ILE A 261 -1.16 -9.79 -17.53
CA ILE A 261 0.03 -10.53 -17.08
C ILE A 261 1.06 -10.47 -18.20
N SER A 262 2.06 -9.60 -18.03
CA SER A 262 3.21 -9.52 -18.93
C SER A 262 4.50 -9.91 -18.22
N LEU A 263 5.33 -10.72 -18.91
CA LEU A 263 6.66 -11.05 -18.43
C LEU A 263 7.65 -9.98 -18.87
N ARG A 264 8.30 -9.34 -17.91
CA ARG A 264 9.48 -8.50 -18.15
C ARG A 264 10.60 -8.92 -17.22
N THR A 265 11.73 -9.33 -17.77
CA THR A 265 12.95 -9.57 -17.00
C THR A 265 13.70 -8.25 -16.86
N PHE A 266 14.12 -7.93 -15.64
CA PHE A 266 14.99 -6.80 -15.37
C PHE A 266 16.30 -7.35 -14.82
N HIS A 267 17.40 -7.07 -15.52
CA HIS A 267 18.74 -7.34 -15.00
C HIS A 267 19.19 -6.09 -14.25
N THR A 268 19.40 -6.20 -12.95
CA THR A 268 20.25 -5.25 -12.23
C THR A 268 21.69 -5.56 -12.66
N LEU A 269 22.31 -4.60 -13.36
CA LEU A 269 23.73 -4.62 -13.68
C LEU A 269 24.57 -4.76 -12.41
#